data_AF-A0A834IDQ8-F1
#
_entry.id   AF-A0A834IDQ8-F1
#
_cell.length_a   1.000
_cell.length_b   1.000
_cell.length_c   1.000
_cell.angle_alpha   90.00
_cell.angle_beta   90.00
_cell.angle_gamma   90.00
#
_symmetry.space_group_name_H-M   'P 1'
#
loop_
_entity.id
_entity.type
_entity.pdbx_description
1 polymer ?
#
loop_
_entity_poly.entity_id
_entity_poly.type
_entity_poly.pdbx_seq_one_letter_code
_entity_poly.pdbx_strand_id
1 'polypeptide(L)'
;MSQESKQPRLIIRQFHSLQDYTERFEAMKNFTAQRDAETPDELWLLQHPSVLTQGQAGKPEHILIPSNIPIVQSDRGGQVTWHGEGQLIAYLLFDLNRLKWHVRDLVNFAENMMLWILKQYQIQAYTKADAPGVYVDGRKIGSLGFKIRRGRSYHGLSLNIDCSLDGFHTINPCGYAGLEMNKKYFQTLIGKINKMLAFFKKSLRVITLNIKINDRNKDSGVITTKNVKPTLQHAYVALMMDVIGRGLVMANQVDPEIRTEISGFPVGLSFSMKVFPHGSQFVVKVQDDHSLVLIKNPTQKPDLTITFKHVTHAFLVFSFQESTAQAFANDRMIADGDLSYAIRLVRCLNRMEALILPKIIANLAVKAYPQDLTLKEKLSEAANIYLKVAQSYFKRSA
;
A
#
# COMPACT_ATOMS: atom_id res chain seq x y z
N MET A 1 -21.15 39.51 0.64
CA MET A 1 -21.78 38.28 1.14
C MET A 1 -20.77 37.58 2.03
N SER A 2 -21.06 37.53 3.33
CA SER A 2 -20.25 36.89 4.36
C SER A 2 -19.95 35.44 3.98
N GLN A 3 -18.68 35.08 3.92
CA GLN A 3 -18.27 33.68 3.96
C GLN A 3 -18.58 33.14 5.36
N GLU A 4 -19.82 32.71 5.58
CA GLU A 4 -20.06 31.71 6.62
C GLU A 4 -19.18 30.51 6.28
N SER A 5 -18.14 30.29 7.09
CA SER A 5 -17.32 29.10 7.00
C SER A 5 -18.24 27.89 7.04
N LYS A 6 -18.41 27.16 5.93
CA LYS A 6 -19.14 25.89 5.91
C LYS A 6 -18.51 24.99 6.98
N GLN A 7 -19.23 24.80 8.08
CA GLN A 7 -18.74 24.07 9.24
C GLN A 7 -18.58 22.57 8.91
N PRO A 8 -17.58 21.88 9.50
CA PRO A 8 -17.30 20.48 9.20
C PRO A 8 -18.48 19.58 9.58
N ARG A 9 -18.85 18.68 8.67
CA ARG A 9 -19.88 17.64 8.88
C ARG A 9 -19.19 16.29 9.12
N LEU A 10 -19.68 15.53 10.10
CA LEU A 10 -19.18 14.19 10.42
C LEU A 10 -20.29 13.15 10.22
N ILE A 11 -20.00 12.11 9.43
CA ILE A 11 -20.86 10.94 9.27
C ILE A 11 -20.29 9.80 10.12
N ILE A 12 -21.07 9.28 11.05
CA ILE A 12 -20.69 8.09 11.83
C ILE A 12 -21.32 6.88 11.17
N ARG A 13 -20.51 5.91 10.76
CA ARG A 13 -20.96 4.62 10.23
C ARG A 13 -20.72 3.54 11.26
N GLN A 14 -21.73 2.73 11.51
CA GLN A 14 -21.64 1.59 12.41
C GLN A 14 -21.94 0.31 11.66
N PHE A 15 -21.15 -0.71 11.94
CA PHE A 15 -21.29 -2.05 11.39
C PHE A 15 -21.41 -3.01 12.56
N HIS A 16 -22.56 -3.67 12.73
CA HIS A 16 -22.74 -4.60 13.84
C HIS A 16 -22.23 -6.00 13.55
N SER A 17 -22.10 -6.39 12.27
CA SER A 17 -21.44 -7.63 11.89
C SER A 17 -19.92 -7.44 11.78
N LEU A 18 -19.17 -8.51 12.00
CA LEU A 18 -17.73 -8.55 11.68
C LEU A 18 -17.52 -8.15 10.22
N GLN A 19 -16.52 -7.32 9.98
CA GLN A 19 -16.18 -6.81 8.65
C GLN A 19 -14.85 -7.41 8.20
N ASP A 20 -14.72 -7.81 6.94
CA ASP A 20 -13.41 -8.23 6.42
C ASP A 20 -12.40 -7.06 6.45
N TYR A 21 -11.16 -7.33 6.88
CA TYR A 21 -10.15 -6.28 7.00
C TYR A 21 -9.74 -5.72 5.64
N THR A 22 -9.53 -6.58 4.65
CA THR A 22 -9.06 -6.20 3.32
C THR A 22 -10.12 -5.36 2.60
N GLU A 23 -11.39 -5.78 2.67
CA GLU A 23 -12.50 -5.03 2.10
C GLU A 23 -12.63 -3.63 2.71
N ARG A 24 -12.58 -3.53 4.05
CA ARG A 24 -12.67 -2.22 4.72
C ARG A 24 -11.44 -1.37 4.46
N PHE A 25 -10.27 -1.98 4.38
CA PHE A 25 -9.02 -1.30 4.05
C PHE A 25 -9.08 -0.66 2.65
N GLU A 26 -9.52 -1.41 1.65
CA GLU A 26 -9.72 -0.86 0.30
C GLU A 26 -10.83 0.19 0.25
N ALA A 27 -11.93 0.00 1.00
CA ALA A 27 -12.97 1.01 1.10
C ALA A 27 -12.44 2.34 1.69
N MET A 28 -11.60 2.28 2.72
CA MET A 28 -10.96 3.48 3.31
C MET A 28 -10.04 4.19 2.31
N LYS A 29 -9.24 3.42 1.57
CA LYS A 29 -8.33 3.95 0.53
C LYS A 29 -9.12 4.63 -0.58
N ASN A 30 -10.16 3.97 -1.08
CA ASN A 30 -11.02 4.49 -2.14
C ASN A 30 -11.75 5.76 -1.71
N PHE A 31 -12.37 5.75 -0.53
CA PHE A 31 -13.01 6.94 0.04
C PHE A 31 -12.01 8.11 0.13
N THR A 32 -10.81 7.85 0.67
CA THR A 32 -9.78 8.88 0.83
C THR A 32 -9.25 9.42 -0.51
N ALA A 33 -9.18 8.57 -1.54
CA ALA A 33 -8.72 8.95 -2.86
C ALA A 33 -9.75 9.77 -3.65
N GLN A 34 -11.04 9.47 -3.48
CA GLN A 34 -12.13 10.07 -4.25
C GLN A 34 -12.72 11.33 -3.59
N ARG A 35 -12.52 11.50 -2.28
CA ARG A 35 -13.07 12.65 -1.55
C ARG A 35 -12.41 13.98 -1.91
N ASP A 36 -13.23 15.02 -1.94
CA ASP A 36 -12.85 16.41 -2.14
C ASP A 36 -12.98 17.24 -0.84
N ALA A 37 -12.81 18.56 -0.95
CA ALA A 37 -12.89 19.48 0.20
C ALA A 37 -14.30 19.59 0.80
N GLU A 38 -15.35 19.30 0.02
CA GLU A 38 -16.76 19.38 0.44
C GLU A 38 -17.27 18.05 1.00
N THR A 39 -16.56 16.94 0.74
CA THR A 39 -16.90 15.62 1.26
C THR A 39 -16.82 15.62 2.80
N PRO A 40 -17.91 15.22 3.49
CA PRO A 40 -17.91 15.11 4.95
C PRO A 40 -16.83 14.16 5.48
N ASP A 41 -16.35 14.41 6.69
CA ASP A 41 -15.51 13.44 7.39
C ASP A 41 -16.34 12.22 7.77
N GLU A 42 -15.69 11.05 7.86
CA GLU A 42 -16.36 9.83 8.31
C GLU A 42 -15.62 9.18 9.48
N LEU A 43 -16.40 8.63 10.41
CA LEU A 43 -15.95 7.76 11.49
C LEU A 43 -16.59 6.40 11.32
N TRP A 44 -15.81 5.34 11.10
CA TRP A 44 -16.34 3.98 10.95
C TRP A 44 -16.07 3.18 12.22
N LEU A 45 -17.13 2.64 12.82
CA LEU A 45 -17.08 1.83 14.04
C LEU A 45 -17.46 0.40 13.70
N LEU A 46 -16.56 -0.54 13.95
CA LEU A 46 -16.72 -1.93 13.55
C LEU A 46 -15.83 -2.88 14.38
N GLN A 47 -15.90 -4.15 14.03
CA GLN A 47 -15.00 -5.21 14.49
C GLN A 47 -14.55 -6.03 13.29
N HIS A 48 -13.41 -6.70 13.39
CA HIS A 48 -12.87 -7.58 12.34
C HIS A 48 -12.89 -9.05 12.81
N PRO A 49 -12.99 -10.03 11.90
CA PRO A 49 -12.47 -11.36 12.15
C PRO A 49 -11.00 -11.30 12.57
N SER A 50 -10.50 -12.38 13.18
CA SER A 50 -9.09 -12.48 13.60
C SER A 50 -8.15 -12.21 12.41
N VAL A 51 -7.30 -11.20 12.51
CA VAL A 51 -6.36 -10.79 11.46
C VAL A 51 -5.12 -10.14 12.06
N LEU A 52 -3.96 -10.51 11.53
CA LEU A 52 -2.70 -9.82 11.77
C LEU A 52 -2.49 -8.76 10.70
N THR A 53 -2.13 -7.55 11.09
CA THR A 53 -1.82 -6.49 10.14
C THR A 53 -0.40 -5.99 10.35
N GLN A 54 0.35 -5.91 9.26
CA GLN A 54 1.72 -5.42 9.27
C GLN A 54 1.74 -4.02 8.63
N GLY A 55 2.01 -2.99 9.44
CA GLY A 55 2.12 -1.62 8.97
C GLY A 55 3.43 -1.34 8.23
N GLN A 56 3.62 -0.11 7.75
CA GLN A 56 4.76 0.27 6.90
C GLN A 56 6.13 0.09 7.56
N ALA A 57 6.20 0.20 8.89
CA ALA A 57 7.43 0.01 9.66
C ALA A 57 7.56 -1.44 10.19
N GLY A 58 6.60 -2.31 9.86
CA GLY A 58 6.59 -3.68 10.32
C GLY A 58 7.60 -4.55 9.59
N LYS A 59 8.33 -5.36 10.35
CA LYS A 59 9.24 -6.38 9.83
C LYS A 59 8.63 -7.77 9.99
N PRO A 60 8.89 -8.71 9.06
CA PRO A 60 8.40 -10.09 9.17
C PRO A 60 8.79 -10.78 10.48
N GLU A 61 9.95 -10.40 11.02
CA GLU A 61 10.54 -10.88 12.28
C GLU A 61 9.64 -10.68 13.51
N HIS A 62 8.73 -9.71 13.47
CA HIS A 62 7.80 -9.44 14.56
C HIS A 62 6.57 -10.35 14.54
N ILE A 63 6.48 -11.28 13.58
CA ILE A 63 5.51 -12.37 13.54
C ILE A 63 6.25 -13.61 14.05
N LEU A 64 6.05 -13.90 15.34
CA LEU A 64 6.84 -14.86 16.10
C LEU A 64 6.44 -16.31 15.82
N ILE A 65 5.13 -16.54 15.68
CA ILE A 65 4.55 -17.87 15.59
C ILE A 65 3.72 -17.96 14.31
N PRO A 66 4.06 -18.88 13.37
CA PRO A 66 3.17 -19.21 12.27
C PRO A 66 1.81 -19.64 12.83
N SER A 67 0.76 -18.93 12.45
CA SER A 67 -0.61 -19.21 12.89
C SER A 67 -1.55 -19.22 11.70
N ASN A 68 -2.75 -19.78 11.87
CA ASN A 68 -3.81 -19.74 10.85
C ASN A 68 -4.48 -18.36 10.74
N ILE A 69 -4.01 -17.35 11.49
CA ILE A 69 -4.54 -15.99 11.43
C ILE A 69 -4.02 -15.34 10.15
N PRO A 70 -4.89 -14.82 9.26
CA PRO A 70 -4.46 -14.17 8.03
C PRO A 70 -3.60 -12.94 8.33
N ILE A 71 -2.52 -12.77 7.55
CA ILE A 71 -1.63 -11.62 7.65
C ILE A 71 -1.91 -10.69 6.47
N VAL A 72 -2.31 -9.46 6.76
CA VAL A 72 -2.57 -8.42 5.76
C VAL A 72 -1.50 -7.32 5.85
N GLN A 73 -0.85 -7.04 4.72
CA GLN A 73 0.05 -5.89 4.61
C GLN A 73 -0.78 -4.60 4.53
N SER A 74 -0.57 -3.72 5.50
CA SER A 74 -1.31 -2.48 5.67
C SER A 74 -0.39 -1.28 5.45
N ASP A 75 -0.91 -0.20 4.90
CA ASP A 75 -0.14 1.03 4.70
C ASP A 75 -0.21 2.01 5.88
N ARG A 76 -0.80 1.59 7.00
CA ARG A 76 -0.81 2.36 8.24
C ARG A 76 0.60 2.48 8.82
N GLY A 77 0.84 3.56 9.57
CA GLY A 77 2.01 3.67 10.43
C GLY A 77 2.06 2.58 11.51
N GLY A 78 3.26 2.39 12.06
CA GLY A 78 3.54 1.36 13.07
C GLY A 78 3.92 0.02 12.48
N GLN A 79 4.14 -0.95 13.37
CA GLN A 79 4.64 -2.28 13.04
C GLN A 79 3.48 -3.29 12.92
N VAL A 80 3.62 -4.47 13.51
CA VAL A 80 2.59 -5.52 13.53
C VAL A 80 1.59 -5.27 14.66
N THR A 81 0.31 -5.58 14.41
CA THR A 81 -0.76 -5.66 15.43
C THR A 81 -1.76 -6.73 15.06
N TRP A 82 -2.65 -7.06 16.01
CA TRP A 82 -3.77 -7.97 15.81
C TRP A 82 -5.10 -7.26 15.98
N HIS A 83 -6.09 -7.66 15.19
CA HIS A 83 -7.50 -7.30 15.33
C HIS A 83 -8.36 -8.55 15.38
N GLY A 84 -9.48 -8.49 16.09
CA GLY A 84 -10.42 -9.59 16.17
C GLY A 84 -11.72 -9.19 16.83
N GLU A 85 -12.62 -10.16 16.95
CA GLU A 85 -13.89 -10.02 17.64
C GLU A 85 -13.68 -9.59 19.09
N GLY A 86 -14.55 -8.70 19.58
CA GLY A 86 -14.46 -8.08 20.90
C GLY A 86 -13.55 -6.85 20.95
N GLN A 87 -12.86 -6.49 19.87
CA GLN A 87 -12.07 -5.27 19.75
C GLN A 87 -12.87 -4.18 19.04
N LEU A 88 -13.03 -3.01 19.67
CA LEU A 88 -13.61 -1.84 19.00
C LEU A 88 -12.58 -1.27 18.03
N ILE A 89 -12.90 -1.28 16.73
CA ILE A 89 -12.14 -0.58 15.70
C ILE A 89 -12.85 0.72 15.36
N ALA A 90 -12.10 1.82 15.38
CA ALA A 90 -12.59 3.12 14.94
C ALA A 90 -11.66 3.67 13.86
N TYR A 91 -12.13 3.75 12.62
CA TYR A 91 -11.41 4.38 11.51
C TYR A 91 -11.80 5.85 11.37
N LEU A 92 -10.81 6.74 11.37
CA LEU A 92 -10.99 8.19 11.35
C LEU A 92 -10.60 8.74 9.96
N LEU A 93 -11.58 8.83 9.07
CA LEU A 93 -11.40 9.31 7.71
C LEU A 93 -11.55 10.83 7.68
N PHE A 94 -10.57 11.56 8.22
CA PHE A 94 -10.65 13.01 8.45
C PHE A 94 -9.84 13.81 7.43
N ASP A 95 -10.31 15.00 7.04
CA ASP A 95 -9.55 15.99 6.29
C ASP A 95 -8.83 16.94 7.27
N LEU A 96 -7.53 16.74 7.43
CA LEU A 96 -6.71 17.46 8.39
C LEU A 96 -6.49 18.90 7.95
N ASN A 97 -6.52 19.19 6.65
CA ASN A 97 -6.39 20.57 6.17
C ASN A 97 -7.61 21.39 6.61
N ARG A 98 -8.81 20.81 6.49
CA ARG A 98 -10.06 21.46 6.93
C ARG A 98 -10.09 21.65 8.45
N LEU A 99 -9.61 20.66 9.20
CA LEU A 99 -9.51 20.74 10.66
C LEU A 99 -8.34 21.62 11.15
N LYS A 100 -7.43 22.01 10.24
CA LYS A 100 -6.14 22.65 10.56
C LYS A 100 -5.33 21.83 11.57
N TRP A 101 -5.33 20.52 11.39
CA TRP A 101 -4.65 19.56 12.26
C TRP A 101 -3.34 19.10 11.65
N HIS A 102 -2.35 18.91 12.52
CA HIS A 102 -1.15 18.16 12.20
C HIS A 102 -1.29 16.71 12.67
N VAL A 103 -0.30 15.88 12.33
CA VAL A 103 -0.30 14.45 12.68
C VAL A 103 -0.46 14.24 14.19
N ARG A 104 0.20 15.08 15.00
CA ARG A 104 0.12 15.00 16.47
C ARG A 104 -1.28 15.30 17.00
N ASP A 105 -2.02 16.23 16.39
CA ASP A 105 -3.39 16.54 16.79
C ASP A 105 -4.31 15.35 16.55
N LEU A 106 -4.16 14.66 15.43
CA LEU A 106 -4.91 13.43 15.12
C LEU A 106 -4.62 12.31 16.13
N VAL A 107 -3.34 12.11 16.48
CA VAL A 107 -2.93 11.11 17.49
C VAL A 107 -3.51 11.46 18.85
N ASN A 108 -3.33 12.70 19.31
CA ASN A 108 -3.88 13.19 20.58
C ASN A 108 -5.40 13.05 20.63
N PHE A 109 -6.08 13.33 19.52
CA PHE A 109 -7.53 13.18 19.43
C PHE A 109 -7.96 11.72 19.62
N ALA A 110 -7.29 10.79 18.95
CA ALA A 110 -7.57 9.35 19.05
C ALA A 110 -7.31 8.81 20.46
N GLU A 111 -6.20 9.22 21.08
CA GLU A 111 -5.89 8.86 22.46
C GLU A 111 -6.92 9.41 23.45
N ASN A 112 -7.27 10.69 23.33
CA ASN A 112 -8.30 11.31 24.16
C ASN A 112 -9.68 10.67 23.96
N MET A 113 -9.99 10.19 22.75
CA MET A 113 -11.22 9.44 22.48
C MET A 113 -11.24 8.12 23.26
N MET A 114 -10.15 7.36 23.25
CA MET A 114 -10.03 6.12 24.03
C MET A 114 -10.08 6.38 25.53
N LEU A 115 -9.34 7.38 26.04
CA LEU A 115 -9.38 7.78 27.45
C LEU A 115 -10.79 8.18 27.88
N TRP A 116 -11.48 8.98 27.06
CA TRP A 116 -12.84 9.41 27.34
C TRP A 116 -13.80 8.21 27.40
N ILE A 117 -13.69 7.25 26.46
CA ILE A 117 -14.48 6.02 26.47
C ILE A 117 -14.27 5.24 27.77
N LEU A 118 -13.02 4.97 28.14
CA LEU A 118 -12.67 4.21 29.34
C LEU A 118 -13.15 4.91 30.62
N LYS A 119 -13.04 6.25 30.67
CA LYS A 119 -13.57 7.05 31.77
C LYS A 119 -15.08 6.93 31.95
N GLN A 120 -15.86 6.72 30.88
CA GLN A 120 -17.31 6.48 30.99
C GLN A 120 -17.65 5.19 31.76
N TYR A 121 -16.68 4.28 31.86
CA TYR A 121 -16.78 3.02 32.60
C TYR A 121 -15.91 3.02 33.86
N GLN A 122 -15.46 4.21 34.32
CA GLN A 122 -14.64 4.37 35.51
C GLN A 122 -13.30 3.63 35.46
N ILE A 123 -12.81 3.33 34.24
CA ILE A 123 -11.50 2.71 34.03
C ILE A 123 -10.46 3.83 33.98
N GLN A 124 -9.50 3.81 34.91
CA GLN A 124 -8.38 4.72 34.92
C GLN A 124 -7.36 4.29 33.85
N ALA A 125 -7.15 5.16 32.87
CA ALA A 125 -6.24 4.92 31.76
C ALA A 125 -5.40 6.16 31.49
N TYR A 126 -4.26 5.99 30.84
CA TYR A 126 -3.31 7.07 30.56
C TYR A 126 -2.57 6.83 29.24
N THR A 127 -1.93 7.88 28.73
CA THR A 127 -1.05 7.85 27.55
C THR A 127 0.42 7.96 27.99
N LYS A 128 1.34 7.58 27.10
CA LYS A 128 2.78 7.72 27.30
C LYS A 128 3.35 8.58 26.18
N ALA A 129 4.25 9.51 26.50
CA ALA A 129 4.79 10.46 25.53
C ALA A 129 5.66 9.79 24.44
N ASP A 130 6.35 8.70 24.80
CA ASP A 130 7.29 7.94 23.98
C ASP A 130 6.67 6.70 23.32
N ALA A 131 5.47 6.29 23.74
CA ALA A 131 4.83 5.05 23.29
C ALA A 131 3.34 5.24 22.98
N PRO A 132 2.98 5.61 21.73
CA PRO A 132 1.61 5.92 21.34
C PRO A 132 0.59 4.82 21.67
N GLY A 133 -0.60 5.25 22.07
CA GLY A 133 -1.69 4.39 22.51
C GLY A 133 -2.09 4.65 23.97
N VAL A 134 -3.00 3.82 24.47
CA VAL A 134 -3.59 3.97 25.82
C VAL A 134 -3.30 2.74 26.66
N TYR A 135 -2.99 2.98 27.94
CA TYR A 135 -2.53 1.98 28.89
C TYR A 135 -3.40 1.98 30.16
N VAL A 136 -3.52 0.80 30.75
CA VAL A 136 -4.18 0.53 32.03
C VAL A 136 -3.28 -0.43 32.80
N ASP A 137 -2.95 -0.10 34.04
CA ASP A 137 -2.11 -0.93 34.92
C ASP A 137 -0.77 -1.32 34.26
N GLY A 138 -0.11 -0.37 33.58
CA GLY A 138 1.16 -0.59 32.88
C GLY A 138 1.04 -1.26 31.50
N ARG A 139 -0.10 -1.87 31.18
CA ARG A 139 -0.35 -2.70 29.98
C ARG A 139 -1.14 -1.94 28.92
N LYS A 140 -0.90 -2.20 27.63
CA LYS A 140 -1.56 -1.46 26.54
C LYS A 140 -2.97 -2.00 26.28
N ILE A 141 -4.00 -1.16 26.44
CA ILE A 141 -5.41 -1.50 26.15
C ILE A 141 -5.86 -1.00 24.77
N GLY A 142 -5.24 0.07 24.27
CA GLY A 142 -5.61 0.72 23.01
C GLY A 142 -4.42 1.02 22.14
N SER A 143 -4.53 0.71 20.85
CA SER A 143 -3.51 0.97 19.83
C SER A 143 -4.01 1.96 18.80
N LEU A 144 -3.10 2.65 18.12
CA LEU A 144 -3.43 3.57 17.03
C LEU A 144 -2.42 3.45 15.90
N GLY A 145 -2.88 3.72 14.68
CA GLY A 145 -2.05 3.71 13.48
C GLY A 145 -2.81 4.38 12.34
N PHE A 146 -2.16 5.34 11.70
CA PHE A 146 -2.77 6.17 10.66
C PHE A 146 -1.98 6.14 9.37
N LYS A 147 -2.67 6.39 8.26
CA LYS A 147 -2.07 6.80 6.99
C LYS A 147 -2.62 8.16 6.62
N ILE A 148 -1.75 9.06 6.19
CA ILE A 148 -2.12 10.39 5.69
C ILE A 148 -1.71 10.49 4.23
N ARG A 149 -2.63 10.87 3.37
CA ARG A 149 -2.40 11.10 1.94
C ARG A 149 -3.06 12.42 1.56
N ARG A 150 -2.30 13.39 1.01
CA ARG A 150 -2.82 14.72 0.63
C ARG A 150 -3.56 15.44 1.78
N GLY A 151 -3.05 15.34 3.01
CA GLY A 151 -3.65 15.95 4.21
C GLY A 151 -4.95 15.28 4.67
N ARG A 152 -5.22 14.04 4.26
CA ARG A 152 -6.43 13.29 4.58
C ARG A 152 -6.06 11.96 5.23
N SER A 153 -6.59 11.68 6.41
CA SER A 153 -6.31 10.46 7.17
C SER A 153 -7.24 9.31 6.84
N TYR A 154 -6.78 8.10 7.11
CA TYR A 154 -7.57 6.87 7.28
C TYR A 154 -6.76 5.88 8.13
N HIS A 155 -7.32 4.68 8.36
CA HIS A 155 -7.06 3.86 9.54
C HIS A 155 -7.49 4.60 10.80
N GLY A 156 -6.94 4.26 11.97
CA GLY A 156 -7.50 4.76 13.20
C GLY A 156 -6.95 4.08 14.43
N LEU A 157 -7.87 3.72 15.32
CA LEU A 157 -7.54 3.11 16.60
C LEU A 157 -8.27 1.79 16.79
N SER A 158 -7.70 0.98 17.68
CA SER A 158 -8.31 -0.22 18.19
C SER A 158 -8.30 -0.20 19.73
N LEU A 159 -9.40 -0.63 20.33
CA LEU A 159 -9.56 -0.70 21.79
C LEU A 159 -10.01 -2.11 22.19
N ASN A 160 -9.23 -2.76 23.06
CA ASN A 160 -9.49 -4.12 23.53
C ASN A 160 -10.57 -4.11 24.62
N ILE A 161 -11.75 -4.65 24.31
CA ILE A 161 -12.89 -4.67 25.24
C ILE A 161 -13.15 -6.10 25.69
N ASP A 162 -13.69 -6.92 24.78
CA ASP A 162 -14.06 -8.31 25.03
C ASP A 162 -13.40 -9.27 24.03
N CYS A 163 -12.15 -8.98 23.65
CA CYS A 163 -11.44 -9.80 22.67
C CYS A 163 -10.64 -10.93 23.32
N SER A 164 -10.38 -12.01 22.58
CA SER A 164 -9.23 -12.86 22.89
C SER A 164 -7.94 -12.03 22.77
N LEU A 165 -6.93 -12.30 23.60
CA LEU A 165 -5.60 -11.71 23.45
C LEU A 165 -4.63 -12.67 22.75
N ASP A 166 -5.09 -13.86 22.35
CA ASP A 166 -4.24 -14.93 21.82
C ASP A 166 -3.54 -14.51 20.52
N GLY A 167 -4.21 -13.70 19.69
CA GLY A 167 -3.62 -13.13 18.49
C GLY A 167 -2.44 -12.19 18.77
N PHE A 168 -2.35 -11.59 19.95
CA PHE A 168 -1.18 -10.81 20.36
C PHE A 168 -0.01 -11.70 20.80
N HIS A 169 -0.26 -12.95 21.24
CA HIS A 169 0.80 -13.87 21.65
C HIS A 169 1.62 -14.41 20.47
N THR A 170 1.11 -14.29 19.25
CA THR A 170 1.81 -14.74 18.03
C THR A 170 2.74 -13.67 17.43
N ILE A 171 2.77 -12.47 18.01
CA ILE A 171 3.49 -11.31 17.48
C ILE A 171 4.24 -10.53 18.57
N ASN A 172 5.16 -9.68 18.17
CA ASN A 172 5.65 -8.57 18.98
C ASN A 172 4.80 -7.32 18.68
N PRO A 173 3.77 -6.99 19.49
CA PRO A 173 2.89 -5.87 19.19
C PRO A 173 3.66 -4.55 19.20
N CYS A 174 3.41 -3.71 18.19
CA CYS A 174 4.17 -2.48 17.97
C CYS A 174 5.69 -2.68 17.82
N GLY A 175 6.17 -3.93 17.66
CA GLY A 175 7.58 -4.31 17.58
C GLY A 175 8.34 -4.36 18.90
N TYR A 176 7.64 -4.25 20.04
CA TYR A 176 8.25 -4.35 21.37
C TYR A 176 8.10 -5.76 21.93
N ALA A 177 9.22 -6.45 22.15
CA ALA A 177 9.22 -7.74 22.83
C ALA A 177 8.74 -7.56 24.28
N GLY A 178 7.83 -8.45 24.73
CA GLY A 178 7.29 -8.42 26.08
C GLY A 178 6.28 -7.30 26.38
N LEU A 179 5.80 -6.55 25.37
CA LEU A 179 4.72 -5.59 25.58
C LEU A 179 3.42 -6.34 25.89
N GLU A 180 2.99 -6.25 27.15
CA GLU A 180 1.75 -6.86 27.60
C GLU A 180 0.52 -6.05 27.17
N MET A 181 -0.43 -6.74 26.55
CA MET A 181 -1.73 -6.18 26.17
C MET A 181 -2.74 -6.36 27.31
N ASN A 182 -3.63 -5.40 27.46
CA ASN A 182 -4.74 -5.42 28.41
C ASN A 182 -6.07 -5.47 27.66
N LYS A 183 -7.11 -5.93 28.34
CA LYS A 183 -8.52 -5.79 27.94
C LYS A 183 -9.37 -5.52 29.17
N LYS A 184 -10.48 -4.82 29.00
CA LYS A 184 -11.48 -4.65 30.07
C LYS A 184 -12.86 -4.88 29.48
N TYR A 185 -13.58 -5.83 30.06
CA TYR A 185 -14.94 -6.11 29.64
C TYR A 185 -15.88 -4.98 30.09
N PHE A 186 -16.59 -4.42 29.13
CA PHE A 186 -17.73 -3.54 29.37
C PHE A 186 -18.64 -3.60 28.14
N GLN A 187 -19.95 -3.45 28.33
CA GLN A 187 -20.88 -3.41 27.20
C GLN A 187 -20.45 -2.32 26.22
N THR A 188 -20.15 -2.71 24.99
CA THR A 188 -19.62 -1.86 23.94
C THR A 188 -20.55 -0.69 23.65
N LEU A 189 -19.97 0.46 23.28
CA LEU A 189 -20.65 1.75 23.11
C LEU A 189 -21.75 1.80 22.03
N ILE A 190 -22.07 0.69 21.37
CA ILE A 190 -23.15 0.61 20.37
C ILE A 190 -24.49 1.07 20.99
N GLY A 191 -24.71 0.85 22.29
CA GLY A 191 -25.89 1.38 23.01
C GLY A 191 -25.78 2.83 23.54
N LYS A 192 -24.63 3.51 23.42
CA LYS A 192 -24.34 4.82 24.05
C LYS A 192 -23.72 5.86 23.12
N ILE A 193 -23.91 5.72 21.80
CA ILE A 193 -23.43 6.67 20.77
C ILE A 193 -23.79 8.12 21.08
N ASN A 194 -24.95 8.35 21.71
CA ASN A 194 -25.39 9.67 22.14
C ASN A 194 -24.37 10.39 23.05
N LYS A 195 -23.59 9.65 23.86
CA LYS A 195 -22.51 10.23 24.66
C LYS A 195 -21.27 10.55 23.83
N MET A 196 -20.93 9.72 22.82
CA MET A 196 -19.86 10.01 21.85
C MET A 196 -20.16 11.30 21.07
N LEU A 197 -21.43 11.57 20.76
CA LEU A 197 -21.83 12.82 20.08
C LEU A 197 -21.38 14.07 20.84
N ALA A 198 -21.49 14.07 22.18
CA ALA A 198 -21.03 15.19 23.00
C ALA A 198 -19.51 15.38 22.92
N PHE A 199 -18.74 14.29 22.88
CA PHE A 199 -17.30 14.33 22.66
C PHE A 199 -16.95 14.95 21.31
N PHE A 200 -17.55 14.49 20.20
CA PHE A 200 -17.23 15.04 18.86
C PHE A 200 -17.67 16.49 18.68
N LYS A 201 -18.84 16.88 19.21
CA LYS A 201 -19.29 18.28 19.17
C LYS A 201 -18.29 19.21 19.87
N LYS A 202 -17.79 18.80 21.05
CA LYS A 202 -16.79 19.57 21.81
C LYS A 202 -15.42 19.58 21.13
N SER A 203 -14.94 18.42 20.69
CA SER A 203 -13.56 18.22 20.25
C SER A 203 -13.31 18.62 18.78
N LEU A 204 -14.31 18.50 17.91
CA LEU A 204 -14.19 18.82 16.47
C LEU A 204 -14.92 20.11 16.07
N ARG A 205 -15.62 20.77 16.99
CA ARG A 205 -16.54 21.89 16.68
C ARG A 205 -17.55 21.54 15.56
N VAL A 206 -17.97 20.27 15.50
CA VAL A 206 -18.92 19.75 14.51
C VAL A 206 -20.35 20.11 14.91
N ILE A 207 -21.10 20.70 13.99
CA ILE A 207 -22.50 21.12 14.24
C ILE A 207 -23.50 20.05 13.82
N THR A 208 -23.21 19.31 12.74
CA THR A 208 -24.09 18.27 12.20
C THR A 208 -23.42 16.90 12.22
N LEU A 209 -24.04 15.98 12.96
CA LEU A 209 -23.66 14.57 13.07
C LEU A 209 -24.75 13.72 12.45
N ASN A 210 -24.42 12.97 11.40
CA ASN A 210 -25.33 12.02 10.78
C ASN A 210 -24.86 10.61 11.13
N ILE A 211 -25.67 9.87 11.90
CA ILE A 211 -25.41 8.47 12.21
C ILE A 211 -26.07 7.61 11.15
N LYS A 212 -25.29 6.72 10.52
CA LYS A 212 -25.77 5.67 9.63
C LYS A 212 -25.44 4.31 10.24
N ILE A 213 -26.49 3.58 10.63
CA ILE A 213 -26.36 2.18 11.05
C ILE A 213 -26.45 1.33 9.79
N ASN A 214 -25.37 0.63 9.47
CA ASN A 214 -25.30 -0.25 8.32
C ASN A 214 -25.40 -1.69 8.84
N ASP A 215 -26.64 -2.14 9.05
CA ASP A 215 -26.95 -3.51 9.44
C ASP A 215 -27.47 -4.32 8.27
N ARG A 216 -26.74 -5.41 8.01
CA ARG A 216 -26.91 -6.43 6.97
C ARG A 216 -26.15 -6.17 5.67
N ASN A 217 -25.40 -7.19 5.29
CA ASN A 217 -25.07 -7.55 3.92
C ASN A 217 -26.36 -7.64 3.09
N LYS A 218 -26.80 -6.51 2.52
CA LYS A 218 -27.61 -6.47 1.30
C LYS A 218 -27.52 -5.07 0.69
N ASP A 219 -27.11 -5.06 -0.57
CA ASP A 219 -27.06 -3.95 -1.51
C ASP A 219 -26.17 -2.75 -1.16
N SER A 220 -24.89 -2.90 -1.50
CA SER A 220 -24.29 -1.88 -2.35
C SER A 220 -23.85 -2.58 -3.63
N GLY A 221 -24.58 -2.30 -4.70
CA GLY A 221 -24.37 -2.87 -6.02
C GLY A 221 -22.92 -2.77 -6.47
N VAL A 222 -22.64 -3.58 -7.48
CA VAL A 222 -21.51 -3.41 -8.38
C VAL A 222 -21.46 -1.93 -8.81
N ILE A 223 -20.70 -1.12 -8.09
CA ILE A 223 -20.24 0.16 -8.60
C ILE A 223 -19.04 -0.24 -9.44
N THR A 224 -19.38 -0.42 -10.72
CA THR A 224 -18.46 -0.31 -11.83
C THR A 224 -17.37 0.69 -11.51
N THR A 225 -16.16 0.17 -11.28
CA THR A 225 -14.94 0.94 -11.55
C THR A 225 -15.15 1.56 -12.92
N LYS A 226 -14.83 2.86 -13.08
CA LYS A 226 -14.66 3.40 -14.42
C LYS A 226 -13.66 2.49 -15.12
N ASN A 227 -14.21 1.64 -15.97
CA ASN A 227 -13.50 0.69 -16.80
C ASN A 227 -12.53 1.53 -17.63
N VAL A 228 -11.26 1.50 -17.26
CA VAL A 228 -10.29 1.31 -18.32
C VAL A 228 -10.72 -0.03 -18.92
N LYS A 229 -11.36 0.01 -20.09
CA LYS A 229 -11.89 -1.20 -20.74
C LYS A 229 -10.81 -2.29 -20.62
N PRO A 230 -11.12 -3.54 -20.24
CA PRO A 230 -10.12 -4.60 -20.11
C PRO A 230 -9.17 -4.66 -21.32
N THR A 231 -9.67 -4.35 -22.51
CA THR A 231 -8.91 -4.14 -23.75
C THR A 231 -7.82 -3.07 -23.67
N LEU A 232 -8.06 -1.94 -23.02
CA LEU A 232 -7.08 -0.85 -22.86
C LEU A 232 -5.98 -1.21 -21.85
N GLN A 233 -6.29 -1.99 -20.79
CA GLN A 233 -5.25 -2.52 -19.88
C GLN A 233 -4.32 -3.51 -20.60
N HIS A 234 -4.90 -4.44 -21.37
CA HIS A 234 -4.12 -5.37 -22.18
C HIS A 234 -3.28 -4.63 -23.23
N ALA A 235 -3.84 -3.64 -23.92
CA ALA A 235 -3.12 -2.83 -24.90
C ALA A 235 -1.98 -2.03 -24.25
N TYR A 236 -2.22 -1.43 -23.08
CA TYR A 236 -1.19 -0.71 -22.33
C TYR A 236 -0.06 -1.64 -21.88
N VAL A 237 -0.40 -2.79 -21.28
CA VAL A 237 0.60 -3.78 -20.86
C VAL A 237 1.39 -4.31 -22.06
N ALA A 238 0.75 -4.56 -23.20
CA ALA A 238 1.41 -4.97 -24.42
C ALA A 238 2.39 -3.91 -24.94
N LEU A 239 1.96 -2.65 -24.99
CA LEU A 239 2.79 -1.52 -25.38
C LEU A 239 4.00 -1.39 -24.44
N MET A 240 3.76 -1.41 -23.12
CA MET A 240 4.82 -1.28 -22.13
C MET A 240 5.80 -2.46 -22.17
N MET A 241 5.32 -3.67 -22.43
CA MET A 241 6.18 -4.85 -22.59
C MET A 241 7.13 -4.70 -23.79
N ASP A 242 6.66 -4.18 -24.92
CA ASP A 242 7.51 -3.89 -26.09
C ASP A 242 8.48 -2.72 -25.82
N VAL A 243 8.01 -1.66 -25.15
CA VAL A 243 8.85 -0.50 -24.76
C VAL A 243 9.96 -0.92 -23.79
N ILE A 244 9.65 -1.71 -22.76
CA ILE A 244 10.62 -2.18 -21.77
C ILE A 244 11.64 -3.11 -22.41
N GLY A 245 11.20 -4.06 -23.23
CA GLY A 245 12.10 -4.98 -23.92
C GLY A 245 13.10 -4.24 -24.83
N ARG A 246 12.63 -3.25 -25.59
CA ARG A 246 13.50 -2.41 -26.44
C ARG A 246 14.36 -1.47 -25.64
N GLY A 247 13.78 -0.84 -24.62
CA GLY A 247 14.46 0.05 -23.70
C GLY A 247 15.67 -0.63 -23.08
N LEU A 248 15.53 -1.89 -22.65
CA LEU A 248 16.62 -2.64 -22.04
C LEU A 248 17.76 -2.91 -23.03
N VAL A 249 17.43 -3.30 -24.27
CA VAL A 249 18.43 -3.48 -25.34
C VAL A 249 19.16 -2.18 -25.64
N MET A 250 18.44 -1.06 -25.77
CA MET A 250 19.05 0.23 -26.08
C MET A 250 19.86 0.78 -24.90
N ALA A 251 19.38 0.59 -23.68
CA ALA A 251 20.07 1.02 -22.47
C ALA A 251 21.40 0.26 -22.29
N ASN A 252 21.46 -1.03 -22.65
CA ASN A 252 22.74 -1.77 -22.70
C ASN A 252 23.76 -1.18 -23.69
N GLN A 253 23.32 -0.44 -24.72
CA GLN A 253 24.26 0.21 -25.65
C GLN A 253 24.73 1.58 -25.16
N VAL A 254 24.03 2.18 -24.20
CA VAL A 254 24.19 3.60 -23.83
C VAL A 254 24.78 3.72 -22.43
N ASP A 255 24.30 2.93 -21.46
CA ASP A 255 24.67 3.06 -20.06
C ASP A 255 25.77 2.03 -19.66
N PRO A 256 26.89 2.47 -19.06
CA PRO A 256 27.98 1.58 -18.67
C PRO A 256 27.67 0.67 -17.47
N GLU A 257 26.77 1.07 -16.56
CA GLU A 257 26.39 0.23 -15.42
C GLU A 257 25.53 -0.95 -15.88
N ILE A 258 24.58 -0.72 -16.79
CA ILE A 258 23.80 -1.78 -17.41
C ILE A 258 24.72 -2.74 -18.16
N ARG A 259 25.72 -2.26 -18.92
CA ARG A 259 26.73 -3.13 -19.53
C ARG A 259 27.49 -3.98 -18.53
N THR A 260 27.82 -3.41 -17.38
CA THR A 260 28.53 -4.10 -16.30
C THR A 260 27.66 -5.19 -15.66
N GLU A 261 26.37 -4.94 -15.49
CA GLU A 261 25.44 -5.98 -15.00
C GLU A 261 25.20 -7.07 -16.06
N ILE A 262 25.11 -6.69 -17.35
CA ILE A 262 24.90 -7.64 -18.46
C ILE A 262 26.13 -8.52 -18.71
N SER A 263 27.35 -8.02 -18.52
CA SER A 263 28.57 -8.86 -18.63
C SER A 263 28.63 -9.99 -17.59
N GLY A 264 27.85 -9.88 -16.50
CA GLY A 264 27.68 -10.93 -15.50
C GLY A 264 26.77 -12.08 -15.93
N PHE A 265 26.12 -12.01 -17.09
CA PHE A 265 25.34 -13.12 -17.65
C PHE A 265 26.18 -13.94 -18.64
N PRO A 266 26.02 -15.28 -18.66
CA PRO A 266 26.64 -16.14 -19.67
C PRO A 266 26.23 -15.75 -21.09
N VAL A 267 27.19 -15.80 -22.02
CA VAL A 267 26.92 -15.67 -23.45
C VAL A 267 25.91 -16.73 -23.88
N GLY A 268 24.92 -16.32 -24.66
CA GLY A 268 23.86 -17.19 -25.13
C GLY A 268 22.67 -17.35 -24.17
N LEU A 269 22.79 -16.89 -22.92
CA LEU A 269 21.68 -16.92 -21.96
C LEU A 269 20.51 -16.10 -22.49
N SER A 270 19.32 -16.68 -22.37
CA SER A 270 18.06 -16.06 -22.74
C SER A 270 17.20 -15.81 -21.52
N PHE A 271 16.67 -14.60 -21.40
CA PHE A 271 15.74 -14.25 -20.33
C PHE A 271 14.49 -13.60 -20.90
N SER A 272 13.38 -13.76 -20.19
CA SER A 272 12.08 -13.26 -20.64
C SER A 272 11.28 -12.64 -19.53
N MET A 273 10.38 -11.75 -19.92
CA MET A 273 9.30 -11.26 -19.08
C MET A 273 7.98 -11.54 -19.78
N LYS A 274 7.03 -12.17 -19.07
CA LYS A 274 5.74 -12.57 -19.65
C LYS A 274 4.58 -12.34 -18.69
N VAL A 275 3.37 -12.33 -19.24
CA VAL A 275 2.11 -12.24 -18.48
C VAL A 275 1.28 -13.50 -18.70
N PHE A 276 0.91 -14.19 -17.63
CA PHE A 276 0.03 -15.37 -17.65
C PHE A 276 -1.46 -14.98 -17.76
N PRO A 277 -2.35 -15.83 -18.32
CA PRO A 277 -2.10 -17.08 -19.05
C PRO A 277 -1.74 -16.91 -20.53
N HIS A 278 -2.25 -15.86 -21.18
CA HIS A 278 -2.07 -15.58 -22.61
C HIS A 278 -1.75 -14.10 -22.85
N GLY A 279 -0.75 -13.59 -22.14
CA GLY A 279 -0.40 -12.17 -22.18
C GLY A 279 0.88 -11.88 -22.96
N SER A 280 1.19 -10.59 -23.07
CA SER A 280 2.37 -10.11 -23.78
C SER A 280 3.66 -10.61 -23.14
N GLN A 281 4.68 -10.81 -23.97
CA GLN A 281 6.00 -11.21 -23.54
C GLN A 281 7.07 -10.55 -24.40
N PHE A 282 8.25 -10.39 -23.83
CA PHE A 282 9.48 -10.20 -24.60
C PHE A 282 10.51 -11.24 -24.16
N VAL A 283 11.39 -11.61 -25.09
CA VAL A 283 12.55 -12.47 -24.82
C VAL A 283 13.79 -11.75 -25.30
N VAL A 284 14.83 -11.73 -24.48
CA VAL A 284 16.13 -11.14 -24.79
C VAL A 284 17.19 -12.22 -24.68
N LYS A 285 18.16 -12.19 -25.59
CA LYS A 285 19.34 -13.06 -25.57
C LYS A 285 20.61 -12.23 -25.43
N VAL A 286 21.56 -12.72 -24.63
CA VAL A 286 22.91 -12.19 -24.51
C VAL A 286 23.76 -12.68 -25.70
N GLN A 287 24.33 -11.76 -26.47
CA GLN A 287 25.19 -12.05 -27.62
C GLN A 287 26.66 -12.25 -27.19
N ASP A 288 27.51 -12.65 -28.13
CA ASP A 288 28.93 -12.95 -27.88
C ASP A 288 29.73 -11.74 -27.37
N ASP A 289 29.31 -10.54 -27.77
CA ASP A 289 29.88 -9.26 -27.32
C ASP A 289 29.21 -8.72 -26.04
N HIS A 290 28.40 -9.55 -25.35
CA HIS A 290 27.52 -9.15 -24.24
C HIS A 290 26.53 -8.03 -24.57
N SER A 291 26.27 -7.77 -25.86
CA SER A 291 25.12 -6.98 -26.25
C SER A 291 23.83 -7.77 -26.08
N LEU A 292 22.69 -7.07 -26.04
CA LEU A 292 21.37 -7.68 -25.88
C LEU A 292 20.62 -7.64 -27.20
N VAL A 293 19.91 -8.72 -27.54
CA VAL A 293 19.04 -8.77 -28.73
C VAL A 293 17.66 -9.30 -28.37
N LEU A 294 16.61 -8.66 -28.89
CA LEU A 294 15.23 -9.14 -28.75
C LEU A 294 14.97 -10.32 -29.70
N ILE A 295 14.47 -11.41 -29.15
CA ILE A 295 14.06 -12.60 -29.90
C ILE A 295 12.54 -12.61 -30.05
N LYS A 296 12.04 -12.58 -31.29
CA LYS A 296 10.59 -12.59 -31.55
C LYS A 296 9.95 -13.97 -31.38
N ASN A 297 10.62 -15.01 -31.87
CA ASN A 297 10.13 -16.38 -31.89
C ASN A 297 11.17 -17.30 -31.23
N PRO A 298 11.21 -17.37 -29.89
CA PRO A 298 12.14 -18.25 -29.19
C PRO A 298 11.80 -19.70 -29.51
N THR A 299 12.78 -20.47 -29.99
CA THR A 299 12.64 -21.91 -30.26
C THR A 299 12.88 -22.77 -29.02
N GLN A 300 13.48 -22.20 -27.97
CA GLN A 300 13.77 -22.86 -26.70
C GLN A 300 13.17 -22.05 -25.54
N LYS A 301 12.87 -22.74 -24.43
CA LYS A 301 12.39 -22.08 -23.20
C LYS A 301 13.49 -21.15 -22.68
N PRO A 302 13.17 -19.90 -22.31
CA PRO A 302 14.15 -18.99 -21.71
C PRO A 302 14.72 -19.54 -20.40
N ASP A 303 16.00 -19.32 -20.16
CA ASP A 303 16.76 -19.75 -18.98
C ASP A 303 16.31 -19.04 -17.70
N LEU A 304 15.86 -17.79 -17.84
CA LEU A 304 15.24 -17.00 -16.78
C LEU A 304 13.92 -16.41 -17.28
N THR A 305 12.85 -16.58 -16.51
CA THR A 305 11.53 -16.07 -16.87
C THR A 305 10.90 -15.34 -15.68
N ILE A 306 10.69 -14.03 -15.81
CA ILE A 306 9.88 -13.25 -14.90
C ILE A 306 8.43 -13.28 -15.39
N THR A 307 7.53 -13.85 -14.60
CA THR A 307 6.12 -14.02 -14.96
C THR A 307 5.23 -13.18 -14.07
N PHE A 308 4.45 -12.27 -14.66
CA PHE A 308 3.28 -11.71 -13.99
C PHE A 308 2.14 -12.72 -14.01
N LYS A 309 1.56 -13.03 -12.85
CA LYS A 309 0.45 -14.01 -12.76
C LYS A 309 -0.83 -13.55 -13.45
N HIS A 310 -0.99 -12.24 -13.63
CA HIS A 310 -2.16 -11.64 -14.24
C HIS A 310 -1.84 -10.30 -14.91
N VAL A 311 -2.59 -9.93 -15.95
CA VAL A 311 -2.42 -8.65 -16.67
C VAL A 311 -2.58 -7.43 -15.77
N THR A 312 -3.47 -7.51 -14.77
CA THR A 312 -3.67 -6.42 -13.80
C THR A 312 -2.42 -6.19 -12.96
N HIS A 313 -1.67 -7.23 -12.61
CA HIS A 313 -0.41 -7.08 -11.87
C HIS A 313 0.66 -6.40 -12.73
N ALA A 314 0.77 -6.81 -14.00
CA ALA A 314 1.65 -6.15 -14.96
C ALA A 314 1.27 -4.67 -15.14
N PHE A 315 -0.03 -4.38 -15.22
CA PHE A 315 -0.54 -3.02 -15.31
C PHE A 315 -0.16 -2.18 -14.09
N LEU A 316 -0.30 -2.70 -12.87
CA LEU A 316 0.07 -1.98 -11.65
C LEU A 316 1.55 -1.60 -11.63
N VAL A 317 2.43 -2.53 -12.02
CA VAL A 317 3.88 -2.28 -12.08
C VAL A 317 4.23 -1.31 -13.20
N PHE A 318 3.77 -1.56 -14.43
CA PHE A 318 4.11 -0.71 -15.58
C PHE A 318 3.48 0.68 -15.53
N SER A 319 2.40 0.87 -14.77
CA SER A 319 1.81 2.20 -14.51
C SER A 319 2.34 2.84 -13.22
N PHE A 320 3.37 2.27 -12.60
CA PHE A 320 4.03 2.77 -11.38
C PHE A 320 3.09 2.92 -10.18
N GLN A 321 2.01 2.14 -10.14
CA GLN A 321 1.11 2.04 -8.99
C GLN A 321 1.63 1.06 -7.94
N GLU A 322 2.56 0.19 -8.34
CA GLU A 322 3.25 -0.79 -7.53
C GLU A 322 4.70 -0.91 -8.00
N SER A 323 5.65 -1.12 -7.09
CA SER A 323 7.04 -1.38 -7.46
C SER A 323 7.25 -2.86 -7.76
N THR A 324 8.26 -3.19 -8.56
CA THR A 324 8.63 -4.58 -8.88
C THR A 324 8.90 -5.40 -7.61
N ALA A 325 9.56 -4.80 -6.60
CA ALA A 325 9.82 -5.46 -5.32
C ALA A 325 8.52 -5.76 -4.54
N GLN A 326 7.58 -4.82 -4.54
CA GLN A 326 6.27 -5.01 -3.91
C GLN A 326 5.44 -6.08 -4.66
N ALA A 327 5.54 -6.13 -5.99
CA ALA A 327 4.86 -7.14 -6.80
C ALA A 327 5.41 -8.57 -6.56
N PHE A 328 6.73 -8.72 -6.38
CA PHE A 328 7.30 -10.00 -5.91
C PHE A 328 6.86 -10.34 -4.48
N ALA A 329 6.87 -9.38 -3.56
CA ALA A 329 6.45 -9.60 -2.16
C ALA A 329 4.96 -9.95 -2.03
N ASN A 330 4.13 -9.43 -2.93
CA ASN A 330 2.70 -9.70 -3.00
C ASN A 330 2.35 -10.96 -3.80
N ASP A 331 3.34 -11.79 -4.18
CA ASP A 331 3.14 -13.01 -4.97
C ASP A 331 2.44 -12.75 -6.33
N ARG A 332 2.63 -11.54 -6.88
CA ARG A 332 2.05 -11.11 -8.17
C ARG A 332 2.96 -11.43 -9.34
N MET A 333 4.26 -11.61 -9.06
CA MET A 333 5.31 -11.98 -9.99
C MET A 333 6.06 -13.20 -9.48
N ILE A 334 6.47 -14.10 -10.38
CA ILE A 334 7.36 -15.22 -10.09
C ILE A 334 8.59 -15.09 -10.98
N ALA A 335 9.77 -15.38 -10.44
CA ALA A 335 10.98 -15.61 -11.23
C ALA A 335 11.24 -17.12 -11.31
N ASP A 336 11.26 -17.66 -12.52
CA ASP A 336 11.61 -19.05 -12.82
C ASP A 336 12.98 -19.07 -13.48
N GLY A 337 14.00 -19.58 -12.79
CA GLY A 337 15.40 -19.57 -13.21
C GLY A 337 16.36 -19.30 -12.04
N ASP A 338 17.63 -19.02 -12.36
CA ASP A 338 18.63 -18.70 -11.34
C ASP A 338 18.35 -17.35 -10.67
N LEU A 339 18.33 -17.34 -9.34
CA LEU A 339 18.03 -16.16 -8.52
C LEU A 339 19.06 -15.05 -8.72
N SER A 340 20.34 -15.38 -8.91
CA SER A 340 21.39 -14.38 -9.13
C SER A 340 21.17 -13.63 -10.44
N TYR A 341 20.75 -14.33 -11.49
CA TYR A 341 20.38 -13.74 -12.79
C TYR A 341 19.12 -12.88 -12.67
N ALA A 342 18.12 -13.33 -11.90
CA ALA A 342 16.93 -12.53 -11.62
C ALA A 342 17.27 -11.21 -10.92
N ILE A 343 18.15 -11.24 -9.91
CA ILE A 343 18.59 -10.04 -9.18
C ILE A 343 19.33 -9.08 -10.11
N ARG A 344 20.24 -9.58 -10.96
CA ARG A 344 20.94 -8.75 -11.96
C ARG A 344 19.97 -8.09 -12.94
N LEU A 345 19.01 -8.86 -13.47
CA LEU A 345 17.99 -8.33 -14.38
C LEU A 345 17.17 -7.22 -13.72
N VAL A 346 16.78 -7.40 -12.46
CA VAL A 346 16.08 -6.36 -11.69
C VAL A 346 16.93 -5.10 -11.52
N ARG A 347 18.26 -5.22 -11.33
CA ARG A 347 19.15 -4.05 -11.28
C ARG A 347 19.22 -3.32 -12.62
N CYS A 348 19.33 -4.04 -13.73
CA CYS A 348 19.29 -3.44 -15.06
C CYS A 348 17.98 -2.68 -15.30
N LEU A 349 16.84 -3.27 -14.93
CA LEU A 349 15.52 -2.64 -15.06
C LEU A 349 15.40 -1.40 -14.17
N ASN A 350 15.83 -1.46 -12.91
CA ASN A 350 15.83 -0.30 -12.01
C ASN A 350 16.72 0.84 -12.54
N ARG A 351 17.91 0.51 -13.07
CA ARG A 351 18.81 1.51 -13.66
C ARG A 351 18.18 2.15 -14.90
N MET A 352 17.62 1.33 -15.78
CA MET A 352 16.90 1.79 -16.97
C MET A 352 15.71 2.69 -16.59
N GLU A 353 14.91 2.33 -15.60
CA GLU A 353 13.80 3.14 -15.10
C GLU A 353 14.27 4.49 -14.53
N ALA A 354 15.38 4.51 -13.77
CA ALA A 354 15.95 5.74 -13.24
C ALA A 354 16.44 6.71 -14.33
N LEU A 355 16.97 6.16 -15.42
CA LEU A 355 17.41 6.88 -16.61
C LEU A 355 16.23 7.44 -17.40
N ILE A 356 15.27 6.57 -17.76
CA ILE A 356 14.18 6.89 -18.69
C ILE A 356 13.11 7.77 -18.02
N LEU A 357 12.80 7.54 -16.74
CA LEU A 357 11.68 8.20 -16.08
C LEU A 357 12.05 9.54 -15.46
N PRO A 358 11.17 10.56 -15.51
CA PRO A 358 11.31 11.77 -14.70
C PRO A 358 11.55 11.42 -13.22
N LYS A 359 12.42 12.16 -12.50
CA LYS A 359 12.85 11.82 -11.12
C LYS A 359 11.66 11.56 -10.16
N ILE A 360 10.57 12.30 -10.34
CA ILE A 360 9.33 12.16 -9.56
C ILE A 360 8.68 10.78 -9.77
N ILE A 361 8.71 10.24 -11.00
CA ILE A 361 8.16 8.94 -11.36
C ILE A 361 9.14 7.82 -11.02
N ALA A 362 10.44 8.03 -11.26
CA ALA A 362 11.49 7.07 -10.90
C ALA A 362 11.47 6.73 -9.40
N ASN A 363 11.26 7.72 -8.52
CA ASN A 363 11.12 7.50 -7.07
C ASN A 363 9.94 6.60 -6.66
N LEU A 364 8.96 6.40 -7.54
CA LEU A 364 7.84 5.48 -7.33
C LEU A 364 8.15 4.06 -7.84
N ALA A 365 9.07 3.95 -8.80
CA ALA A 365 9.41 2.70 -9.49
C ALA A 365 10.57 1.95 -8.83
N VAL A 366 11.63 2.67 -8.42
CA VAL A 366 12.87 2.07 -7.92
C VAL A 366 12.97 2.04 -6.39
N LYS A 367 13.61 1.00 -5.86
CA LYS A 367 13.83 0.81 -4.40
C LYS A 367 14.71 1.91 -3.78
N ALA A 368 15.68 2.41 -4.53
CA ALA A 368 16.54 3.53 -4.16
C ALA A 368 16.98 4.25 -5.44
N TYR A 369 16.80 5.58 -5.48
CA TYR A 369 17.26 6.38 -6.62
C TYR A 369 18.79 6.57 -6.53
N PRO A 370 19.55 6.34 -7.61
CA PRO A 370 21.01 6.50 -7.59
C PRO A 370 21.40 7.93 -7.21
N GLN A 371 22.30 8.10 -6.23
CA GLN A 371 22.68 9.43 -5.73
C GLN A 371 23.71 10.14 -6.62
N ASP A 372 24.39 9.37 -7.46
CA ASP A 372 25.46 9.74 -8.39
C ASP A 372 24.95 10.18 -9.77
N LEU A 373 23.65 10.05 -10.06
CA LEU A 373 23.08 10.48 -11.34
C LEU A 373 22.95 12.01 -11.44
N THR A 374 23.77 12.67 -12.26
CA THR A 374 23.63 14.10 -12.50
C THR A 374 22.44 14.40 -13.41
N LEU A 375 21.84 15.59 -13.27
CA LEU A 375 20.68 16.01 -14.08
C LEU A 375 21.02 16.09 -15.58
N LYS A 376 22.28 16.40 -15.91
CA LYS A 376 22.78 16.53 -17.29
C LYS A 376 22.96 15.16 -17.96
N GLU A 377 23.56 14.19 -17.25
CA GLU A 377 23.67 12.80 -17.72
C GLU A 377 22.29 12.21 -17.92
N LYS A 378 21.37 12.41 -16.96
CA LYS A 378 19.98 11.96 -17.09
C LYS A 378 19.31 12.45 -18.36
N LEU A 379 19.38 13.75 -18.65
CA LEU A 379 18.69 14.32 -19.81
C LEU A 379 19.33 13.84 -21.14
N SER A 380 20.65 13.72 -21.17
CA SER A 380 21.40 13.26 -22.36
C SER A 380 21.18 11.78 -22.65
N GLU A 381 21.32 10.92 -21.63
CA GLU A 381 21.18 9.47 -21.77
C GLU A 381 19.72 9.07 -22.00
N ALA A 382 18.76 9.70 -21.29
CA ALA A 382 17.34 9.47 -21.55
C ALA A 382 16.99 9.86 -22.99
N ALA A 383 17.43 11.02 -23.47
CA ALA A 383 17.17 11.45 -24.84
C ALA A 383 17.74 10.48 -25.86
N ASN A 384 18.96 9.97 -25.65
CA ASN A 384 19.58 8.96 -26.52
C ASN A 384 18.84 7.62 -26.49
N ILE A 385 18.39 7.16 -25.33
CA ILE A 385 17.59 5.93 -25.20
C ILE A 385 16.24 6.11 -25.90
N TYR A 386 15.52 7.22 -25.65
CA TYR A 386 14.25 7.51 -26.33
C TYR A 386 14.43 7.63 -27.85
N LEU A 387 15.50 8.27 -28.32
CA LEU A 387 15.80 8.39 -29.74
C LEU A 387 16.09 7.02 -30.37
N LYS A 388 16.91 6.19 -29.72
CA LYS A 388 17.21 4.83 -30.21
C LYS A 388 15.98 3.92 -30.17
N VAL A 389 15.14 4.02 -29.13
CA VAL A 389 13.87 3.30 -29.05
C VAL A 389 12.95 3.74 -30.18
N ALA A 390 12.79 5.04 -30.42
CA ALA A 390 12.02 5.59 -31.55
C ALA A 390 12.58 5.09 -32.90
N GLN A 391 13.89 5.19 -33.13
CA GLN A 391 14.56 4.67 -34.33
C GLN A 391 14.35 3.16 -34.52
N SER A 392 14.26 2.38 -33.43
CA SER A 392 13.98 0.95 -33.49
C SER A 392 12.56 0.62 -33.97
N TYR A 393 11.62 1.56 -33.86
CA TYR A 393 10.29 1.46 -34.48
C TYR A 393 10.34 1.78 -35.98
N PHE A 394 11.19 2.72 -36.41
CA PHE A 394 11.37 3.06 -37.83
C PHE A 394 12.19 2.05 -38.62
N LYS A 395 13.19 1.39 -38.01
CA LYS A 395 13.92 0.26 -38.63
C LYS A 395 13.05 -0.99 -38.86
N ARG A 396 11.78 -0.99 -38.42
CA ARG A 396 10.77 -2.01 -38.72
C ARG A 396 9.97 -1.73 -40.01
N SER A 397 10.25 -0.64 -40.72
CA SER A 397 9.64 -0.29 -42.02
C SER A 397 10.60 -0.41 -43.20
N ALA A 398 11.49 -1.40 -43.17
CA ALA A 398 12.22 -1.89 -44.34
C ALA A 398 12.22 -3.42 -44.32
#